data_AF-A0A975SES2-F1
#
_entry.id   AF-A0A975SES2-F1
#
_cell.length_a   1.000
_cell.length_b   1.000
_cell.length_c   1.000
_cell.angle_alpha   90.00
_cell.angle_beta   90.00
_cell.angle_gamma   90.00
#
_symmetry.space_group_name_H-M   'P 1'
#
loop_
_entity.id
_entity.type
_entity.pdbx_description
1 polymer ?
#
loop_
_entity_poly.entity_id
_entity_poly.type
_entity_poly.pdbx_seq_one_letter_code
_entity_poly.pdbx_strand_id
1 'polypeptide(L)'
;MSIISTESTNTTTGTEISTDTSTMLTCLSCGMPIESGEYCDHCTDETGALQSFDDRFSRMTQWQLRSNPGETQQEAEQATLEYLATMPAWRDHPRVVAPE
;
A
#
# COMPACT_ATOMS: atom_id res chain seq x y z
N MET A 1 -1.08 -55.17 29.47
CA MET A 1 -1.45 -54.61 28.16
C MET A 1 -2.24 -53.35 28.44
N SER A 2 -1.69 -52.23 27.98
CA SER A 2 -1.97 -50.88 28.48
C SER A 2 -3.34 -50.35 28.06
N ILE A 3 -3.94 -49.66 29.02
CA ILE A 3 -5.06 -48.73 28.93
C ILE A 3 -4.78 -47.57 27.96
N ILE A 4 -5.71 -47.27 27.06
CA ILE A 4 -6.10 -45.97 26.44
C ILE A 4 -7.28 -46.30 25.48
N SER A 5 -8.33 -45.51 25.29
CA SER A 5 -8.39 -44.06 25.15
C SER A 5 -9.73 -43.50 25.63
N THR A 6 -9.61 -42.41 26.39
CA THR A 6 -10.66 -41.47 26.75
C THR A 6 -11.22 -40.75 25.52
N GLU A 7 -12.53 -40.80 25.30
CA GLU A 7 -13.22 -39.87 24.41
C GLU A 7 -13.27 -38.49 25.09
N SER A 8 -12.41 -37.59 24.63
CA SER A 8 -12.48 -36.17 24.96
C SER A 8 -13.29 -35.47 23.87
N THR A 9 -14.61 -35.42 24.01
CA THR A 9 -15.42 -34.42 23.30
C THR A 9 -15.33 -33.13 24.10
N ASN A 10 -14.30 -32.34 23.82
CA ASN A 10 -14.23 -30.97 24.28
C ASN A 10 -14.11 -30.08 23.04
N THR A 11 -15.13 -29.26 22.79
CA THR A 11 -15.01 -27.80 22.65
C THR A 11 -16.29 -27.27 22.00
N THR A 12 -17.15 -26.78 22.89
CA THR A 12 -18.20 -25.79 22.67
C THR A 12 -17.74 -24.68 21.73
N THR A 13 -18.61 -24.37 20.77
CA THR A 13 -18.88 -23.04 20.19
C THR A 13 -18.07 -21.88 20.78
N GLY A 14 -17.30 -21.22 19.92
CA GLY A 14 -16.58 -20.00 20.26
C GLY A 14 -15.71 -19.52 19.10
N THR A 15 -16.30 -19.31 17.91
CA THR A 15 -15.71 -18.38 16.93
C THR A 15 -16.01 -16.96 17.42
N GLU A 16 -15.39 -16.60 18.52
CA GLU A 16 -15.14 -15.22 18.87
C GLU A 16 -13.96 -14.77 18.01
N ILE A 17 -14.27 -14.40 16.76
CA ILE A 17 -13.42 -13.47 16.03
C ILE A 17 -13.56 -12.15 16.79
N SER A 18 -12.77 -12.03 17.86
CA SER A 18 -12.43 -10.77 18.48
C SER A 18 -11.89 -9.90 17.37
N THR A 19 -12.77 -9.02 16.95
CA THR A 19 -12.56 -7.96 15.98
C THR A 19 -11.63 -6.97 16.66
N ASP A 20 -10.33 -7.27 16.67
CA ASP A 20 -9.29 -6.27 16.84
C ASP A 20 -9.25 -5.47 15.54
N THR A 21 -10.24 -4.58 15.38
CA THR A 21 -10.24 -3.57 14.32
C THR A 21 -9.20 -2.53 14.65
N SER A 22 -7.93 -2.91 14.49
CA SER A 22 -6.91 -1.95 14.09
C SER A 22 -7.22 -1.65 12.63
N THR A 23 -7.98 -0.58 12.37
CA THR A 23 -8.26 -0.10 11.02
C THR A 23 -6.91 0.24 10.40
N MET A 24 -6.33 -0.67 9.62
CA MET A 24 -5.10 -0.41 8.87
C MET A 24 -5.42 0.67 7.83
N LEU A 25 -5.08 1.90 8.16
CA LEU A 25 -5.13 3.04 7.25
C LEU A 25 -4.14 2.76 6.10
N THR A 26 -4.46 3.25 4.91
CA THR A 26 -3.56 3.16 3.76
C THR A 26 -3.13 4.57 3.38
N CYS A 27 -1.83 4.72 3.11
CA CYS A 27 -1.27 5.98 2.64
C CYS A 27 -1.96 6.40 1.33
N LEU A 28 -2.57 7.58 1.30
CA LEU A 28 -3.32 8.06 0.15
C LEU A 28 -2.44 8.37 -1.08
N SER A 29 -1.11 8.40 -0.90
CA SER A 29 -0.11 8.67 -1.93
C SER A 29 0.54 7.42 -2.54
N CYS A 30 0.68 6.34 -1.76
CA CYS A 30 1.41 5.13 -2.19
C CYS A 30 0.76 3.81 -1.78
N GLY A 31 -0.43 3.83 -1.17
CA GLY A 31 -1.16 2.63 -0.77
C GLY A 31 -0.52 1.78 0.34
N MET A 32 0.65 2.16 0.85
CA MET A 32 1.32 1.43 1.94
C MET A 32 0.47 1.47 3.21
N PRO A 33 0.41 0.38 4.00
CA PRO A 33 -0.27 0.38 5.28
C PRO A 33 0.44 1.33 6.26
N ILE A 34 -0.34 2.12 6.98
CA ILE A 34 0.13 3.07 8.00
C ILE A 34 -0.68 2.91 9.28
N GLU A 35 -0.03 3.20 10.41
CA GLU A 35 -0.66 3.12 11.74
C GLU A 35 -1.56 4.33 12.01
N SER A 36 -1.20 5.51 11.49
CA SER A 36 -1.98 6.74 11.64
C SER A 36 -1.62 7.76 10.56
N GLY A 37 -2.50 8.74 10.33
CA GLY A 37 -2.31 9.82 9.36
C GLY A 37 -2.88 9.52 7.97
N GLU A 38 -2.63 10.45 7.03
CA GLU A 38 -3.05 10.35 5.63
C GLU A 38 -1.92 9.83 4.71
N TYR A 39 -0.67 10.07 5.11
CA TYR A 39 0.52 9.76 4.34
C TYR A 39 1.58 9.08 5.22
N CYS A 40 2.40 8.21 4.62
CA CYS A 40 3.53 7.60 5.32
C CYS A 40 4.77 8.51 5.29
N ASP A 41 5.72 8.25 6.20
CA ASP A 41 7.00 8.98 6.31
C ASP A 41 7.83 9.00 5.01
N HIS A 42 7.62 8.02 4.12
CA HIS A 42 8.30 7.99 2.82
C HIS A 42 7.68 8.94 1.79
N CYS A 43 6.40 9.28 1.96
CA CYS A 43 5.66 10.19 1.07
C CYS A 43 5.67 11.63 1.58
N THR A 44 5.92 11.84 2.86
CA THR A 44 6.04 13.17 3.46
C THR A 44 7.49 13.67 3.44
N ASP A 45 7.68 14.96 3.67
CA ASP A 45 8.98 15.59 3.87
C ASP A 45 9.30 15.75 5.37
N GLU A 46 10.40 16.46 5.70
CA GLU A 46 10.82 16.73 7.07
C GLU A 46 9.79 17.52 7.91
N THR A 47 8.84 18.19 7.25
CA THR A 47 7.75 18.94 7.89
C THR A 47 6.49 18.10 8.06
N GLY A 48 6.46 16.88 7.50
CA GLY A 48 5.29 16.03 7.46
C GLY A 48 4.32 16.36 6.31
N ALA A 49 4.69 17.28 5.41
CA ALA A 49 3.88 17.62 4.24
C ALA A 49 4.10 16.62 3.10
N LEU A 50 3.06 16.31 2.33
CA LEU A 50 3.18 15.45 1.17
C LEU A 50 4.18 16.05 0.16
N GLN A 51 5.13 15.23 -0.30
CA GLN A 51 6.08 15.60 -1.35
C GLN A 51 5.37 16.08 -2.61
N SER A 52 6.05 16.85 -3.47
CA SER A 52 5.48 17.27 -4.74
C SER A 52 5.16 16.07 -5.65
N PHE A 53 4.21 16.25 -6.57
CA PHE A 53 3.90 15.21 -7.57
C PHE A 53 5.15 14.81 -8.35
N ASP A 54 5.96 15.80 -8.78
CA ASP A 54 7.16 15.56 -9.59
C ASP A 54 8.22 14.75 -8.83
N ASP A 55 8.44 15.04 -7.55
CA ASP A 55 9.36 14.28 -6.70
C ASP A 55 8.87 12.84 -6.50
N ARG A 56 7.57 12.67 -6.23
CA ARG A 56 6.98 11.36 -6.03
C ARG A 56 7.02 10.53 -7.31
N PHE A 57 6.66 11.15 -8.44
CA PHE A 57 6.69 10.56 -9.76
C PHE A 57 8.10 10.09 -10.11
N SER A 58 9.10 10.98 -10.05
CA SER A 58 10.50 10.66 -10.36
C SER A 58 11.02 9.51 -9.50
N ARG A 59 10.77 9.54 -8.18
CA ARG A 59 11.18 8.47 -7.27
C ARG A 59 10.54 7.12 -7.62
N MET A 60 9.27 7.12 -7.98
CA MET A 60 8.52 5.91 -8.26
C MET A 60 8.85 5.33 -9.65
N THR A 61 9.07 6.18 -10.65
CA THR A 61 9.62 5.76 -11.95
C THR A 61 11.00 5.15 -11.81
N GLN A 62 11.89 5.77 -11.03
CA GLN A 62 13.21 5.18 -10.75
C GLN A 62 13.10 3.85 -9.99
N TRP A 63 12.09 3.69 -9.13
CA TRP A 63 11.83 2.41 -8.46
C TRP A 63 11.33 1.35 -9.46
N GLN A 64 10.42 1.69 -10.38
CA GLN A 64 9.97 0.81 -11.46
C GLN A 64 11.14 0.29 -12.30
N LEU A 65 12.02 1.18 -12.77
CA LEU A 65 13.19 0.80 -13.57
C LEU A 65 14.17 -0.12 -12.83
N ARG A 66 14.26 0.05 -11.50
CA ARG A 66 15.10 -0.81 -10.65
C ARG A 66 14.42 -2.17 -10.37
N SER A 67 13.11 -2.19 -10.24
CA SER A 67 12.31 -3.39 -9.97
C SER A 67 12.10 -4.25 -11.22
N ASN A 68 12.03 -3.63 -12.40
CA ASN A 68 11.78 -4.27 -13.68
C ASN A 68 12.99 -4.10 -14.62
N PRO A 69 14.04 -4.92 -14.47
CA PRO A 69 15.20 -4.84 -15.35
C PRO A 69 14.80 -5.18 -16.79
N GLY A 70 14.84 -4.18 -17.67
CA GLY A 70 14.44 -4.30 -19.08
C GLY A 70 13.27 -3.40 -19.48
N GLU A 71 12.60 -2.78 -18.51
CA GLU A 71 11.61 -1.74 -18.77
C GLU A 71 12.30 -0.45 -19.25
N THR A 72 11.75 0.19 -20.27
CA THR A 72 12.24 1.49 -20.74
C THR A 72 11.79 2.62 -19.82
N GLN A 73 12.49 3.75 -19.87
CA GLN A 73 12.10 4.96 -19.14
C GLN A 73 10.62 5.32 -19.38
N GLN A 74 10.19 5.29 -20.63
CA GLN A 74 8.83 5.68 -21.02
C GLN A 74 7.77 4.70 -20.48
N GLU A 75 8.04 3.39 -20.51
CA GLU A 75 7.15 2.38 -19.94
C GLU A 75 7.04 2.54 -18.41
N ALA A 76 8.16 2.77 -17.73
CA ALA A 76 8.17 3.00 -16.29
C ALA A 76 7.41 4.27 -15.90
N GLU A 77 7.54 5.35 -16.68
CA GLU A 77 6.79 6.60 -16.50
C GLU A 77 5.29 6.38 -16.68
N GLN A 78 4.89 5.71 -17.75
CA GLN A 78 3.49 5.41 -18.04
C GLN A 78 2.88 4.53 -16.94
N ALA A 79 3.55 3.44 -16.54
CA ALA A 79 3.12 2.59 -15.44
C ALA A 79 3.01 3.36 -14.11
N THR A 80 3.91 4.32 -13.89
CA THR A 80 3.86 5.20 -12.72
C THR A 80 2.63 6.10 -12.76
N LEU A 81 2.30 6.72 -13.91
CA LEU A 81 1.09 7.54 -14.06
C LEU A 81 -0.19 6.72 -13.84
N GLU A 82 -0.26 5.53 -14.42
CA GLU A 82 -1.38 4.61 -14.25
C GLU A 82 -1.57 4.21 -12.79
N TYR A 83 -0.48 3.92 -12.09
CA TYR A 83 -0.53 3.62 -10.66
C TYR A 83 -0.97 4.84 -9.84
N LEU A 84 -0.41 6.03 -10.10
CA LEU A 84 -0.80 7.27 -9.43
C LEU A 84 -2.28 7.61 -9.69
N ALA A 85 -2.84 7.24 -10.84
CA ALA A 85 -4.27 7.39 -11.13
C ALA A 85 -5.19 6.63 -10.17
N THR A 86 -4.70 5.54 -9.57
CA THR A 86 -5.45 4.77 -8.57
C THR A 86 -5.39 5.38 -7.17
N MET A 87 -4.45 6.30 -6.94
CA MET A 87 -4.16 6.87 -5.63
C MET A 87 -5.01 8.11 -5.37
N PRO A 88 -5.72 8.20 -4.22
CA PRO A 88 -6.59 9.34 -3.91
C PRO A 88 -5.88 10.69 -3.92
N ALA A 89 -4.60 10.74 -3.54
CA ALA A 89 -3.83 11.98 -3.53
C ALA A 89 -3.50 12.53 -4.93
N TRP A 90 -3.55 11.68 -5.97
CA TRP A 90 -2.97 11.98 -7.27
C TRP A 90 -3.94 11.81 -8.44
N ARG A 91 -5.03 11.06 -8.27
CA ARG A 91 -6.02 10.77 -9.33
C ARG A 91 -6.60 12.02 -10.01
N ASP A 92 -6.65 13.15 -9.29
CA ASP A 92 -7.21 14.42 -9.78
C ASP A 92 -6.11 15.37 -10.33
N HIS A 93 -4.84 14.92 -10.39
CA HIS A 93 -3.70 15.72 -10.84
C HIS A 93 -3.69 15.88 -12.37
N PRO A 94 -3.40 17.08 -12.93
CA PRO A 94 -3.41 17.33 -14.39
C PRO A 94 -2.62 16.32 -15.22
N ARG A 95 -1.42 15.94 -14.75
CA ARG A 95 -0.55 14.97 -15.43
C ARG A 95 -1.09 13.53 -15.46
N VAL A 96 -2.09 13.24 -14.63
CA VAL A 96 -2.72 11.92 -14.49
C VAL A 96 -4.03 11.89 -15.27
N VAL A 97 -4.84 12.95 -15.20
CA VAL A 97 -6.13 13.05 -15.92
C VAL A 97 -5.96 13.35 -17.41
N ALA A 98 -4.86 14.01 -17.79
CA ALA A 98 -4.50 14.31 -19.16
C ALA A 98 -3.01 13.99 -19.37
N PRO A 99 -2.65 12.69 -19.47
CA PRO A 99 -1.30 12.32 -19.87
C PRO A 99 -1.06 12.82 -21.30
N GLU A 100 -0.05 13.68 -21.49
CA GLU A 100 0.30 14.29 -22.79
C GLU A 100 0.88 13.29 -23.80
#